data_AF-A0A822FTJ7-F1
#
_entry.id   AF-A0A822FTJ7-F1
#
_cell.length_a   1.000
_cell.length_b   1.000
_cell.length_c   1.000
_cell.angle_alpha   90.00
_cell.angle_beta   90.00
_cell.angle_gamma   90.00
#
_symmetry.space_group_name_H-M   'P 1'
#
loop_
_entity.id
_entity.type
_entity.pdbx_description
1 polymer ?
#
loop_
_entity_poly.entity_id
_entity_poly.type
_entity_poly.pdbx_seq_one_letter_code
_entity_poly.pdbx_strand_id
1 'polypeptide(L)'
;MPIISNRHFDINGNFYDPVKVLNKDLHLNETAYEIYGAIRMTAGQAIRHGFMFAAFSAAIMHTILYHGEFIVEQFRMTLSDKKNDIHAKLMSHYPQVSEW
;
A
#
# COMPACT_ATOMS: atom_id res chain seq x y z
N MET A 1 -10.96 16.65 -21.20
CA MET A 1 -9.69 17.40 -21.24
C MET A 1 -8.55 16.44 -20.99
N PRO A 2 -7.57 16.27 -21.91
CA PRO A 2 -6.51 15.27 -21.77
C PRO A 2 -5.56 15.54 -20.58
N ILE A 3 -5.50 16.77 -20.07
CA ILE A 3 -4.67 17.14 -18.89
C ILE A 3 -5.26 16.56 -17.59
N ILE A 4 -6.58 16.53 -17.46
CA ILE A 4 -7.31 16.03 -16.28
C ILE A 4 -8.19 14.86 -16.73
N SER A 5 -7.54 13.76 -17.10
CA SER A 5 -8.21 12.50 -17.45
C SER A 5 -7.65 11.37 -16.61
N ASN A 6 -8.51 10.44 -16.19
CA ASN A 6 -8.13 9.25 -15.45
C ASN A 6 -7.73 8.07 -16.37
N ARG A 7 -7.55 8.33 -17.66
CA ARG A 7 -7.20 7.33 -18.66
C ARG A 7 -5.77 7.53 -19.13
N HIS A 8 -5.17 6.43 -19.58
CA HIS A 8 -3.85 6.44 -20.20
C HIS A 8 -3.95 6.64 -21.71
N PHE A 9 -2.88 7.17 -22.30
CA PHE A 9 -2.86 7.54 -23.71
C PHE A 9 -1.67 6.92 -24.46
N ASP A 10 -1.87 6.70 -25.75
CA ASP A 10 -0.81 6.31 -26.69
C ASP A 10 -0.01 7.54 -27.17
N ILE A 11 0.97 7.33 -28.06
CA ILE A 11 1.76 8.41 -28.66
C ILE A 11 0.93 9.36 -29.54
N ASN A 12 -0.19 8.86 -30.06
CA ASN A 12 -1.06 9.58 -30.99
C ASN A 12 -2.18 10.34 -30.27
N GLY A 13 -2.25 10.26 -28.94
CA GLY A 13 -3.28 10.91 -28.12
C GLY A 13 -4.61 10.14 -28.02
N ASN A 14 -4.68 8.90 -28.50
CA ASN A 14 -5.81 8.01 -28.28
C ASN A 14 -5.71 7.31 -26.93
N PHE A 15 -6.81 6.73 -26.47
CA PHE A 15 -6.78 5.89 -25.28
C PHE A 15 -5.89 4.67 -25.49
N TYR A 16 -5.04 4.39 -24.50
CA TYR A 16 -4.14 3.25 -24.53
C TYR A 16 -4.93 1.95 -24.33
N ASP A 17 -4.70 0.98 -25.22
CA ASP A 17 -5.30 -0.35 -25.14
C ASP A 17 -4.28 -1.36 -24.59
N PRO A 18 -4.43 -1.82 -23.33
CA PRO A 18 -3.47 -2.73 -22.71
C PRO A 18 -3.49 -4.11 -23.37
N VAL A 19 -4.59 -4.52 -24.01
CA VAL A 19 -4.69 -5.84 -24.64
C VAL A 19 -3.71 -5.98 -25.80
N LYS A 20 -3.34 -4.88 -26.46
CA LYS A 20 -2.40 -4.86 -27.59
C LYS A 20 -0.96 -5.19 -27.19
N VAL A 21 -0.60 -5.03 -25.92
CA VAL A 21 0.75 -5.33 -25.41
C VAL A 21 0.80 -6.58 -24.55
N LEU A 22 -0.31 -7.31 -24.45
CA LEU A 22 -0.43 -8.52 -23.66
C LEU A 22 -0.51 -9.76 -24.56
N ASN A 23 0.17 -10.82 -24.16
CA ASN A 23 -0.01 -12.15 -24.73
C ASN A 23 -1.34 -12.78 -24.26
N LYS A 24 -1.75 -13.89 -24.89
CA LYS A 24 -2.92 -14.67 -24.46
C LYS A 24 -2.83 -15.12 -23.00
N ASP A 25 -1.61 -15.32 -22.52
CA ASP A 25 -1.31 -15.72 -21.14
C ASP A 25 -1.20 -14.52 -20.17
N LEU A 26 -1.62 -13.31 -20.59
CA LEU A 26 -1.57 -12.07 -19.82
C LEU A 26 -0.17 -11.61 -19.39
N HIS A 27 0.87 -12.21 -19.96
CA HIS A 27 2.24 -11.72 -19.87
C HIS A 27 2.50 -10.59 -20.87
N LEU A 28 3.45 -9.71 -20.54
CA LEU A 28 3.88 -8.64 -21.43
C LEU A 28 4.47 -9.24 -22.72
N ASN A 29 3.99 -8.79 -23.87
CA ASN A 29 4.60 -9.08 -25.16
C ASN A 29 5.58 -7.96 -25.50
N GLU A 30 6.87 -8.23 -25.35
CA GLU A 30 7.94 -7.23 -25.58
C GLU A 30 7.93 -6.70 -27.01
N THR A 31 7.75 -7.56 -28.01
CA THR A 31 7.70 -7.15 -29.42
C THR A 31 6.50 -6.24 -29.71
N ALA A 32 5.32 -6.58 -29.17
CA ALA A 32 4.14 -5.75 -29.33
C ALA A 32 4.26 -4.42 -28.55
N TYR A 33 4.95 -4.44 -27.41
CA TYR A 33 5.24 -3.25 -26.62
C TYR A 33 6.21 -2.29 -27.34
N GLU A 34 7.24 -2.81 -28.02
CA GLU A 34 8.14 -1.99 -28.84
C GLU A 34 7.41 -1.32 -30.01
N ILE A 35 6.45 -2.02 -30.63
CA ILE A 35 5.66 -1.50 -31.76
C ILE A 35 4.60 -0.49 -31.30
N TYR A 36 3.85 -0.82 -30.25
CA TYR A 36 2.74 0.01 -29.76
C TYR A 36 3.22 1.19 -28.90
N GLY A 37 4.38 1.03 -28.25
CA GLY A 37 5.05 2.04 -27.45
C GLY A 37 4.60 2.09 -25.99
N ALA A 38 5.32 2.89 -25.21
CA ALA A 38 5.09 3.04 -23.78
C ALA A 38 3.76 3.74 -23.45
N ILE A 39 3.14 3.32 -22.35
CA ILE A 39 1.94 3.93 -21.80
C ILE A 39 2.24 5.34 -21.26
N ARG A 40 1.46 6.34 -21.67
CA ARG A 40 1.61 7.72 -21.18
C ARG A 40 0.50 8.06 -20.18
N MET A 41 0.90 8.62 -19.05
CA MET A 41 -0.03 9.15 -18.06
C MET A 41 -0.19 10.66 -18.19
N THR A 42 -1.34 11.16 -17.74
CA THR A 42 -1.65 12.60 -17.76
C THR A 42 -1.03 13.32 -16.57
N ALA A 43 -0.85 14.64 -16.67
CA ALA A 43 -0.36 15.45 -15.57
C ALA A 43 -1.28 15.35 -14.32
N GLY A 44 -2.60 15.32 -14.51
CA GLY A 44 -3.56 15.16 -13.41
C GLY A 44 -3.43 13.81 -12.70
N GLN A 45 -3.14 12.73 -13.43
CA GLN A 45 -2.84 11.44 -12.79
C GLN A 45 -1.50 11.44 -12.08
N ALA A 46 -0.46 12.02 -12.66
CA ALA A 46 0.86 12.07 -12.02
C ALA A 46 0.79 12.80 -10.66
N ILE A 47 0.13 13.96 -10.61
CA ILE A 47 -0.07 14.73 -9.37
C ILE A 47 -0.87 13.91 -8.35
N ARG A 48 -1.95 13.26 -8.78
CA ARG A 48 -2.79 12.45 -7.89
C ARG A 48 -2.01 11.31 -7.25
N HIS A 49 -1.23 10.57 -8.03
CA HIS A 49 -0.40 9.49 -7.50
C HIS A 49 0.66 10.05 -6.55
N GLY A 50 1.34 11.15 -6.92
CA GLY A 50 2.29 11.82 -6.04
C GLY A 50 1.68 12.23 -4.70
N PHE A 51 0.48 12.80 -4.71
CA PHE A 51 -0.26 13.14 -3.51
C PHE A 51 -0.62 11.91 -2.66
N MET A 52 -1.07 10.81 -3.30
CA MET A 52 -1.36 9.57 -2.59
C MET A 52 -0.12 9.00 -1.90
N PHE A 53 1.03 8.96 -2.58
CA PHE A 53 2.29 8.54 -1.97
C PHE A 53 2.68 9.43 -0.79
N ALA A 54 2.52 10.75 -0.92
CA ALA A 54 2.79 11.69 0.16
C ALA A 54 1.83 11.51 1.35
N ALA A 55 0.54 11.25 1.09
CA ALA A 55 -0.45 11.03 2.14
C ALA A 55 -0.14 9.75 2.95
N PHE A 56 0.22 8.66 2.26
CA PHE A 56 0.61 7.42 2.94
C PHE A 56 1.88 7.59 3.78
N SER A 57 2.91 8.23 3.24
CA SER A 57 4.15 8.48 4.00
C SER A 57 3.92 9.44 5.16
N ALA A 58 3.08 10.46 5.00
CA ALA A 58 2.70 11.38 6.06
C ALA A 58 1.95 10.67 7.20
N ALA A 59 1.03 9.75 6.88
CA ALA A 59 0.35 8.95 7.89
C ALA A 59 1.33 8.08 8.69
N ILE A 60 2.26 7.40 8.01
CA ILE A 60 3.30 6.60 8.66
C ILE A 60 4.17 7.47 9.56
N MET A 61 4.67 8.61 9.05
CA MET A 61 5.51 9.51 9.84
C MET A 61 4.77 10.11 11.02
N HIS A 62 3.49 10.45 10.87
CA HIS A 62 2.65 10.92 11.97
C HIS A 62 2.54 9.85 13.06
N THR A 63 2.25 8.59 12.69
CA THR A 63 2.21 7.49 13.65
C THR A 63 3.54 7.27 14.36
N ILE A 64 4.66 7.34 13.63
CA ILE A 64 6.00 7.18 14.22
C ILE A 64 6.32 8.33 15.18
N LEU A 65 6.08 9.58 14.81
CA LEU A 65 6.44 10.74 15.62
C LEU A 65 5.58 10.87 16.89
N TYR A 66 4.28 10.61 16.80
CA TYR A 66 3.36 10.83 17.93
C TYR A 66 3.08 9.57 18.76
N HIS A 67 3.21 8.39 18.16
CA HIS A 67 2.89 7.12 18.82
C HIS A 67 4.03 6.11 18.79
N GLY A 68 5.19 6.43 18.21
CA GLY A 68 6.30 5.50 18.05
C GLY A 68 6.82 4.93 19.36
N GLU A 69 7.07 5.77 20.37
CA GLU A 69 7.57 5.31 21.67
C GLU A 69 6.58 4.35 22.35
N PHE A 70 5.29 4.71 22.35
CA PHE A 70 4.22 3.87 22.88
C PHE A 70 4.12 2.53 22.15
N ILE A 71 4.19 2.53 20.82
CA ILE A 71 4.14 1.31 20.00
C ILE A 71 5.33 0.41 20.30
N VAL A 72 6.55 0.96 20.37
CA VAL A 72 7.76 0.19 20.67
C VAL A 72 7.69 -0.43 22.06
N GLU A 73 7.21 0.33 23.05
CA GLU A 73 7.03 -0.16 24.41
C GLU A 73 6.02 -1.31 24.48
N GLN A 74 4.83 -1.14 23.90
CA GLN A 74 3.80 -2.17 23.86
C GLN A 74 4.25 -3.41 23.09
N PHE A 75 4.97 -3.23 21.98
CA PHE A 75 5.53 -4.33 21.20
C PHE A 75 6.54 -5.15 22.02
N ARG A 76 7.45 -4.47 22.73
CA ARG A 76 8.41 -5.12 23.63
C ARG A 76 7.72 -5.83 24.80
N MET A 77 6.67 -5.25 25.37
CA MET A 77 5.89 -5.86 26.46
C MET A 77 5.21 -7.15 26.01
N THR A 78 4.59 -7.13 24.82
CA THR A 78 3.95 -8.31 24.22
C THR A 78 4.96 -9.44 23.98
N LEU A 79 6.16 -9.11 23.50
CA LEU A 79 7.23 -10.08 23.27
C LEU A 79 7.87 -10.63 24.56
N SER A 80 7.83 -9.86 25.65
CA SER A 80 8.48 -10.24 26.92
C SER A 80 7.55 -10.98 27.89
N ASP A 81 6.33 -11.32 27.46
CA ASP A 81 5.28 -11.98 28.26
C ASP A 81 4.99 -11.28 29.61
N LYS A 82 5.32 -9.98 29.70
CA LYS A 82 5.13 -9.17 30.90
C LYS A 82 3.68 -8.70 30.93
N LYS A 83 2.84 -9.48 31.60
CA LYS A 83 1.50 -9.08 32.04
C LYS A 83 1.61 -7.94 33.07
N ASN A 84 1.67 -6.71 32.56
CA ASN A 84 1.84 -5.50 33.37
C ASN A 84 0.53 -5.04 34.03
N ASP A 85 -0.62 -5.50 33.56
CA ASP A 85 -1.88 -5.19 34.22
C ASP A 85 -2.11 -6.15 35.41
N ILE A 86 -2.67 -5.59 36.51
CA ILE A 86 -2.88 -6.34 37.75
C ILE A 86 -3.85 -7.51 37.53
N HIS A 87 -4.79 -7.37 36.60
CA HIS A 87 -5.81 -8.37 36.30
C HIS A 87 -5.17 -9.61 35.66
N ALA A 88 -4.31 -9.44 34.66
CA ALA A 88 -3.58 -10.49 33.98
C ALA A 88 -2.56 -11.17 34.93
N LYS A 89 -1.97 -10.41 35.85
CA LYS A 89 -1.12 -10.96 36.92
C LYS A 89 -1.91 -11.79 37.95
N LEU A 90 -3.14 -11.40 38.26
CA LEU A 90 -4.06 -12.17 39.10
C LEU A 90 -4.59 -13.41 38.35
N MET A 91 -4.90 -13.27 37.06
CA MET A 91 -5.40 -14.35 36.20
C MET A 91 -4.33 -15.39 35.86
N SER A 92 -3.03 -15.06 35.98
CA SER A 92 -1.96 -16.06 35.79
C SER A 92 -1.92 -17.14 36.86
N HIS A 93 -2.56 -16.92 38.02
CA HIS A 93 -2.69 -17.94 39.08
C HIS A 93 -3.82 -18.95 38.80
N TYR A 94 -4.72 -18.65 37.89
CA TYR A 94 -5.86 -19.51 37.58
C TYR A 94 -5.59 -20.33 36.32
N PRO A 95 -5.97 -21.62 36.29
CA PRO A 95 -5.87 -22.42 35.07
C PRO A 95 -6.72 -21.78 33.97
N GLN A 96 -6.15 -21.69 32.77
CA GLN A 96 -6.86 -21.19 31.60
C GLN A 96 -8.06 -22.12 31.34
N VAL A 97 -9.26 -21.53 31.27
CA VAL A 97 -10.46 -22.25 30.83
C VAL A 97 -10.23 -22.70 29.39
N SER A 98 -10.66 -23.92 29.09
CA SER A 98 -10.64 -24.44 27.73
C SER A 98 -11.36 -23.47 26.79
N GLU A 99 -10.65 -22.99 25.77
CA GLU A 99 -11.32 -22.43 24.60
C GLU A 99 -12.09 -23.59 23.96
N TRP A 100 -13.41 -23.46 23.94
CA TRP A 100 -14.35 -24.47 23.48
C TRP A 100 -14.24 -24.70 21.98
#